data_AF-A0A8S3YQ62-F1
#
_entry.id   AF-A0A8S3YQ62-F1
#
_cell.length_a   1.000
_cell.length_b   1.000
_cell.length_c   1.000
_cell.angle_alpha   90.00
_cell.angle_beta   90.00
_cell.angle_gamma   90.00
#
_symmetry.space_group_name_H-M   'P 1'
#
loop_
_entity.id
_entity.type
_entity.pdbx_description
1 polymer ?
#
loop_
_entity_poly.entity_id
_entity_poly.type
_entity_poly.pdbx_seq_one_letter_code
_entity_poly.pdbx_strand_id
1 'polypeptide(L)'
;MVLLFRFLPGTTSMPQIKLADEFSVRIEVVAHETNRVTNIRMFYSLSRNQIRLSILDSGLKSDMYFYFDDNEILTFDYSVGRGNCTVNPDLANAADTFIVGGTKDKRVRDALGVLHFTGASGFGDQIQTAYLGVRSIRDMDVDAFTSCQKWSMPGGSAVVNVTHYFSNKTWSRPDPQNVPVAIELHGSAVIHNQISQIDHMYNYFDFQTSIDATIFETPPGIICIGRNMDAAFPNLPTYIKFSGEIINGVENDVSRDHLLGMLLLQEIYDSDDDFVIIRTQSELAYGTQGGMNEFTYIRDYVSGLPFHLLIIQNKNVEQWCAIQNITAADPLPVDYINPQGKVTDVTPQQLFFADSTEYEYLGERNIRGILADTWVTRTTIPAFPNQVSTVEWYFAKTDVTSWNDGSQEYKTGQFRMPVLLRVWRDDTTLTSIDTNIYHVDFTRIMYGVLDIRSCYPDRPSNHFQIILQEFELLDAPPYASDISGPIFQSISLQQAAQKLNASVTSGNLSIYVWNPATQKIDKVSPTSTIVFTQYLNIQSDCCWYCRNLNSALAAEDKNEALMGVS
;
A
#
# COMPACT_ATOMS: atom_id res chain seq x y z
N MET A 1 32.26 -24.61 70.15
CA MET A 1 31.49 -23.78 69.20
C MET A 1 32.45 -23.36 68.10
N VAL A 2 32.49 -24.11 66.99
CA VAL A 2 33.39 -23.84 65.86
C VAL A 2 32.63 -22.95 64.90
N LEU A 3 32.98 -21.66 64.83
CA LEU A 3 32.49 -20.76 63.80
C LEU A 3 33.13 -21.16 62.46
N LEU A 4 32.39 -21.90 61.65
CA LEU A 4 32.70 -22.06 60.23
C LEU A 4 32.37 -20.74 59.53
N PHE A 5 33.37 -19.90 59.31
CA PHE A 5 33.28 -18.81 58.35
C PHE A 5 33.29 -19.42 56.95
N ARG A 6 32.10 -19.62 56.36
CA ARG A 6 31.99 -19.77 54.90
C ARG A 6 32.36 -18.42 54.29
N PHE A 7 33.57 -18.32 53.74
CA PHE A 7 33.91 -17.26 52.81
C PHE A 7 32.96 -17.37 51.62
N LEU A 8 32.01 -16.42 51.52
CA LEU A 8 31.24 -16.26 50.30
C LEU A 8 32.24 -15.82 49.22
N PRO A 9 32.36 -16.53 48.09
CA PRO A 9 33.23 -16.11 47.00
C PRO A 9 32.86 -14.67 46.61
N GLY A 10 33.89 -13.84 46.44
CA GLY A 10 33.72 -12.41 46.14
C GLY A 10 32.71 -12.22 45.02
N THR A 11 31.69 -11.41 45.28
CA THR A 11 30.64 -11.07 44.31
C THR A 11 31.26 -10.24 43.20
N THR A 12 31.89 -10.90 42.22
CA THR A 12 32.22 -10.27 40.95
C THR A 12 30.90 -9.92 40.29
N SER A 13 30.56 -8.62 40.30
CA SER A 13 29.41 -8.10 39.58
C SER A 13 29.48 -8.59 38.13
N MET A 14 28.35 -9.07 37.61
CA MET A 14 28.24 -9.49 36.21
C MET A 14 28.87 -8.41 35.32
N PRO A 15 29.78 -8.75 34.38
CA PRO A 15 30.25 -7.78 33.41
C PRO A 15 29.03 -7.13 32.76
N GLN A 16 29.07 -5.82 32.51
CA GLN A 16 27.94 -5.14 31.87
C GLN A 16 27.78 -5.67 30.44
N ILE A 17 26.93 -6.69 30.29
CA ILE A 17 26.52 -7.22 29.00
C ILE A 17 25.53 -6.22 28.45
N LYS A 18 25.94 -5.51 27.40
CA LYS A 18 25.05 -4.62 26.66
C LYS A 18 24.74 -5.31 25.34
N LEU A 19 23.48 -5.64 25.13
CA LEU A 19 22.97 -6.09 23.84
C LEU A 19 22.49 -4.89 23.02
N ALA A 20 22.39 -5.08 21.71
CA ALA A 20 21.82 -4.08 20.83
C ALA A 20 20.33 -3.86 21.10
N ASP A 21 19.86 -2.63 20.88
CA ASP A 21 18.44 -2.26 21.01
C ASP A 21 17.58 -2.83 19.86
N GLU A 22 18.23 -3.42 18.85
CA GLU A 22 17.61 -4.17 17.77
C GLU A 22 18.44 -5.41 17.46
N PHE A 23 17.80 -6.56 17.30
CA PHE A 23 18.49 -7.77 16.87
C PHE A 23 17.54 -8.81 16.28
N SER A 24 18.11 -9.76 15.55
CA SER A 24 17.48 -11.04 15.28
C SER A 24 18.34 -12.19 15.79
N VAL A 25 17.69 -13.26 16.23
CA VAL A 25 18.35 -14.46 16.75
C VAL A 25 17.50 -15.68 16.48
N ARG A 26 18.15 -16.80 16.17
CA ARG A 26 17.50 -18.13 16.13
C ARG A 26 17.70 -18.82 17.46
N ILE A 27 16.64 -19.41 17.97
CA ILE A 27 16.57 -20.06 19.27
C ILE A 27 16.07 -21.48 19.06
N GLU A 28 16.88 -22.47 19.40
CA GLU A 28 16.45 -23.86 19.48
C GLU A 28 16.13 -24.18 20.93
N VAL A 29 14.86 -24.48 21.20
CA VAL A 29 14.38 -24.87 22.53
C VAL A 29 14.30 -26.39 22.57
N VAL A 30 15.13 -27.02 23.39
CA VAL A 30 15.11 -28.45 23.68
C VAL A 30 14.45 -28.64 25.03
N ALA A 31 13.26 -29.24 25.04
CA ALA A 31 12.47 -29.50 26.24
C ALA A 31 12.61 -30.99 26.59
N HIS A 32 13.48 -31.33 27.53
CA HIS A 32 13.87 -32.71 27.81
C HIS A 32 12.72 -33.52 28.43
N GLU A 33 11.90 -32.89 29.26
CA GLU A 33 10.77 -33.57 29.91
C GLU A 33 9.66 -33.97 28.93
N THR A 34 9.56 -33.29 27.78
CA THR A 34 8.60 -33.62 26.71
C THR A 34 9.25 -34.28 25.48
N ASN A 35 10.58 -34.42 25.47
CA ASN A 35 11.38 -34.86 24.31
C ASN A 35 11.01 -34.09 23.02
N ARG A 36 10.84 -32.77 23.15
CA ARG A 36 10.39 -31.87 22.07
C ARG A 36 11.48 -30.87 21.73
N VAL A 37 11.58 -30.54 20.44
CA VAL A 37 12.47 -29.48 19.95
C VAL A 37 11.64 -28.47 19.17
N THR A 38 11.74 -27.20 19.57
CA THR A 38 11.05 -26.07 18.92
C THR A 38 12.09 -25.09 18.40
N ASN A 39 11.95 -24.67 17.15
CA ASN A 39 12.81 -23.67 16.55
C ASN A 39 12.08 -22.34 16.51
N ILE A 40 12.68 -21.29 17.04
CA ILE A 40 12.13 -19.94 17.07
C ILE A 40 13.10 -19.00 16.38
N ARG A 41 12.63 -18.15 15.49
CA ARG A 41 13.37 -16.96 15.04
C ARG A 41 12.74 -15.74 15.66
N MET A 42 13.48 -15.05 16.52
CA MET A 42 13.05 -13.83 17.17
C MET A 42 13.61 -12.62 16.44
N PHE A 43 12.76 -11.61 16.25
CA PHE A 43 13.12 -10.27 15.83
C PHE A 43 12.67 -9.30 16.91
N TYR A 44 13.60 -8.48 17.38
CA TYR A 44 13.39 -7.56 18.49
C TYR A 44 13.73 -6.14 18.05
N SER A 45 12.83 -5.19 18.32
CA SER A 45 13.12 -3.76 18.16
C SER A 45 12.57 -2.98 19.36
N LEU A 46 13.48 -2.40 20.14
CA LEU A 46 13.13 -1.47 21.21
C LEU A 46 12.54 -0.17 20.63
N SER A 47 13.10 0.31 19.51
CA SER A 47 12.71 1.58 18.88
C SER A 47 11.28 1.56 18.33
N ARG A 48 10.85 0.41 17.81
CA ARG A 48 9.49 0.16 17.30
C ARG A 48 8.53 -0.38 18.34
N ASN A 49 9.01 -0.64 19.56
CA ASN A 49 8.23 -1.25 20.63
C ASN A 49 7.54 -2.57 20.19
N GLN A 50 8.29 -3.43 19.48
CA GLN A 50 7.75 -4.61 18.79
C GLN A 50 8.65 -5.84 18.91
N ILE A 51 8.02 -7.01 18.95
CA ILE A 51 8.70 -8.31 18.80
C ILE A 51 7.94 -9.15 17.78
N ARG A 52 8.67 -9.87 16.92
CA ARG A 52 8.12 -10.95 16.10
C ARG A 52 8.82 -12.26 16.42
N LEU A 53 8.05 -13.32 16.57
CA LEU A 53 8.52 -14.70 16.64
C LEU A 53 8.05 -15.45 15.40
N SER A 54 8.95 -16.21 14.76
CA SER A 54 8.58 -17.24 13.79
C SER A 54 8.91 -18.59 14.39
N ILE A 55 7.89 -19.38 14.68
CA ILE A 55 7.98 -20.61 15.46
C ILE A 55 7.76 -21.78 14.50
N LEU A 56 8.68 -22.74 14.52
CA LEU A 56 8.55 -24.02 13.85
C LEU A 56 8.57 -25.11 14.93
N ASP A 57 7.43 -25.74 15.11
CA ASP A 57 7.23 -26.75 16.14
C ASP A 57 6.56 -27.98 15.53
N SER A 58 7.23 -29.13 15.61
CA SER A 58 6.70 -30.40 15.09
C SER A 58 6.31 -30.33 13.60
N GLY A 59 7.03 -29.51 12.83
CA GLY A 59 6.79 -29.25 11.41
C GLY A 59 5.69 -28.21 11.12
N LEU A 60 4.98 -27.72 12.14
CA LEU A 60 3.99 -26.65 12.00
C LEU A 60 4.66 -25.30 12.18
N LYS A 61 4.41 -24.40 11.24
CA LYS A 61 4.90 -23.01 11.29
C LYS A 61 3.79 -22.11 11.82
N SER A 62 4.14 -21.24 12.76
CA SER A 62 3.34 -20.09 13.16
C SER A 62 4.20 -18.85 13.30
N ASP A 63 3.59 -17.68 13.14
CA ASP A 63 4.23 -16.40 13.48
C ASP A 63 3.45 -15.71 14.60
N MET A 64 4.15 -15.02 15.49
CA MET A 64 3.54 -14.20 16.55
C MET A 64 4.10 -12.79 16.48
N TYR A 65 3.24 -11.78 16.53
CA TYR A 65 3.61 -10.37 16.53
C TYR A 65 3.11 -9.74 17.82
N PHE A 66 4.01 -9.14 18.57
CA PHE A 66 3.74 -8.46 19.82
C PHE A 66 3.80 -6.95 19.57
N TYR A 67 2.64 -6.31 19.48
CA TYR A 67 2.50 -4.87 19.30
C TYR A 67 2.22 -4.24 20.66
N PHE A 68 3.28 -3.75 21.31
CA PHE A 68 3.17 -3.26 22.68
C PHE A 68 2.41 -1.92 22.76
N ASP A 69 2.55 -1.05 21.75
CA ASP A 69 1.82 0.22 21.67
C ASP A 69 0.30 0.01 21.62
N ASP A 70 -0.14 -0.98 20.83
CA ASP A 70 -1.55 -1.34 20.64
C ASP A 70 -2.07 -2.31 21.71
N ASN A 71 -1.19 -2.81 22.59
CA ASN A 71 -1.48 -3.82 23.61
C ASN A 71 -2.06 -5.13 23.04
N GLU A 72 -1.62 -5.56 21.86
CA GLU A 72 -2.14 -6.77 21.20
C GLU A 72 -1.06 -7.78 20.78
N ILE A 73 -1.45 -9.04 20.70
CA ILE A 73 -0.67 -10.12 20.10
C ILE A 73 -1.43 -10.67 18.90
N LEU A 74 -0.79 -10.71 17.74
CA LEU A 74 -1.32 -11.37 16.55
C LEU A 74 -0.63 -12.72 16.40
N THR A 75 -1.39 -13.80 16.28
CA THR A 75 -0.85 -15.13 15.99
C THR A 75 -1.34 -15.60 14.63
N PHE A 76 -0.40 -15.98 13.77
CA PHE A 76 -0.65 -16.50 12.43
C PHE A 76 -0.34 -17.99 12.41
N ASP A 77 -1.35 -18.83 12.18
CA ASP A 77 -1.21 -20.27 11.99
C ASP A 77 -1.25 -20.60 10.49
N TYR A 78 -0.16 -21.15 9.96
CA TYR A 78 -0.03 -21.52 8.54
C TYR A 78 -0.38 -22.99 8.26
N SER A 79 -1.09 -23.66 9.16
CA SER A 79 -1.54 -25.05 8.97
C SER A 79 -2.51 -25.23 7.79
N VAL A 80 -3.17 -24.16 7.33
CA VAL A 80 -4.15 -24.19 6.23
C VAL A 80 -4.01 -22.96 5.32
N GLY A 81 -3.83 -23.17 4.01
CA GLY A 81 -3.87 -22.11 3.00
C GLY A 81 -2.82 -21.02 3.23
N ARG A 82 -3.23 -19.75 3.15
CA ARG A 82 -2.37 -18.59 3.51
C ARG A 82 -2.15 -18.45 5.01
N GLY A 83 -2.97 -19.13 5.83
CA GLY A 83 -2.94 -19.06 7.27
C GLY A 83 -4.13 -18.29 7.86
N ASN A 84 -4.37 -18.52 9.15
CA ASN A 84 -5.41 -17.85 9.93
C ASN A 84 -4.76 -16.93 10.96
N CYS A 85 -5.39 -15.79 11.22
CA CYS A 85 -4.96 -14.87 12.27
C CYS A 85 -5.89 -14.95 13.49
N THR A 86 -5.30 -14.95 14.68
CA THR A 86 -6.00 -14.72 15.95
C THR A 86 -5.42 -13.48 16.63
N VAL A 87 -6.31 -12.67 17.21
CA VAL A 87 -5.95 -11.46 17.95
C VAL A 87 -6.17 -11.71 19.44
N ASN A 88 -5.16 -11.40 20.25
CA ASN A 88 -5.30 -11.28 21.69
C ASN A 88 -5.13 -9.79 22.06
N PRO A 89 -6.22 -9.09 22.43
CA PRO A 89 -6.19 -7.63 22.69
C PRO A 89 -5.66 -7.26 24.08
N ASP A 90 -5.21 -8.24 24.87
CA ASP A 90 -4.68 -8.03 26.21
C ASP A 90 -3.27 -8.62 26.33
N LEU A 91 -2.33 -8.01 25.62
CA LEU A 91 -0.91 -8.38 25.69
C LEU A 91 -0.44 -8.42 27.15
N ALA A 92 -0.84 -7.47 28.00
CA ALA A 92 -0.37 -7.41 29.38
C ALA A 92 -0.67 -8.66 30.23
N ASN A 93 -1.78 -9.35 29.97
CA ASN A 93 -2.17 -10.54 30.71
C ASN A 93 -2.06 -11.84 29.89
N ALA A 94 -1.66 -11.76 28.63
CA ALA A 94 -1.50 -12.92 27.77
C ALA A 94 -0.33 -13.81 28.23
N ALA A 95 -0.58 -15.12 28.34
CA ALA A 95 0.45 -16.10 28.74
C ALA A 95 1.64 -16.11 27.78
N ASP A 96 1.40 -15.85 26.49
CA ASP A 96 2.44 -15.81 25.45
C ASP A 96 3.47 -14.71 25.67
N THR A 97 3.13 -13.62 26.39
CA THR A 97 4.13 -12.60 26.71
C THR A 97 5.25 -13.10 27.59
N PHE A 98 5.03 -14.21 28.30
CA PHE A 98 6.10 -14.86 29.04
C PHE A 98 7.28 -15.21 28.14
N ILE A 99 7.05 -15.65 26.89
CA ILE A 99 8.10 -16.06 25.94
C ILE A 99 9.03 -14.88 25.58
N VAL A 100 8.55 -13.65 25.74
CA VAL A 100 9.27 -12.41 25.41
C VAL A 100 9.62 -11.59 26.65
N GLY A 101 9.72 -12.22 27.82
CA GLY A 101 10.11 -11.57 29.07
C GLY A 101 9.00 -10.75 29.76
N GLY A 102 7.78 -10.79 29.25
CA GLY A 102 6.63 -10.02 29.72
C GLY A 102 6.62 -8.57 29.22
N THR A 103 5.68 -7.78 29.74
CA THR A 103 5.58 -6.34 29.44
C THR A 103 5.82 -5.50 30.69
N LYS A 104 6.19 -4.24 30.50
CA LYS A 104 6.19 -3.21 31.55
C LYS A 104 5.60 -1.95 30.96
N ASP A 105 4.47 -1.47 31.49
CA ASP A 105 3.84 -0.22 31.06
C ASP A 105 3.59 -0.12 29.55
N LYS A 106 3.10 -1.20 28.92
CA LYS A 106 2.92 -1.31 27.46
C LYS A 106 4.20 -1.07 26.66
N ARG A 107 5.35 -1.41 27.24
CA ARG A 107 6.65 -1.36 26.57
C ARG A 107 7.29 -2.72 26.57
N VAL A 108 7.94 -3.00 25.44
CA VAL A 108 8.89 -4.08 25.31
C VAL A 108 10.01 -3.88 26.33
N ARG A 109 10.46 -4.97 26.94
CA ARG A 109 11.60 -4.93 27.85
C ARG A 109 12.90 -4.65 27.09
N ASP A 110 13.94 -4.29 27.84
CA ASP A 110 15.29 -4.30 27.29
C ASP A 110 15.65 -5.69 26.76
N ALA A 111 16.64 -5.73 25.87
CA ALA A 111 17.08 -6.96 25.21
C ALA A 111 17.43 -8.09 26.20
N LEU A 112 17.99 -7.75 27.36
CA LEU A 112 18.28 -8.73 28.40
C LEU A 112 16.99 -9.28 29.03
N GLY A 113 15.98 -8.44 29.22
CA GLY A 113 14.70 -8.82 29.80
C GLY A 113 13.91 -9.74 28.89
N VAL A 114 13.89 -9.44 27.60
CA VAL A 114 13.24 -10.27 26.57
C VAL A 114 13.86 -11.66 26.50
N LEU A 115 15.17 -11.74 26.67
CA LEU A 115 15.92 -13.00 26.67
C LEU A 115 16.04 -13.64 28.06
N HIS A 116 15.27 -13.18 29.06
CA HIS A 116 15.25 -13.71 30.42
C HIS A 116 16.61 -13.67 31.16
N PHE A 117 17.45 -12.68 30.85
CA PHE A 117 18.66 -12.34 31.58
C PHE A 117 18.43 -11.28 32.65
N THR A 118 17.43 -10.42 32.48
CA THR A 118 16.94 -9.51 33.52
C THR A 118 15.51 -9.87 33.85
N GLY A 119 15.14 -9.80 35.12
CA GLY A 119 13.79 -10.15 35.51
C GLY A 119 13.45 -9.58 36.86
N ALA A 120 12.27 -8.95 36.93
CA ALA A 120 11.47 -8.91 38.14
C ALA A 120 10.97 -10.33 38.46
N SER A 121 11.88 -11.27 38.69
CA SER A 121 11.58 -12.67 38.97
C SER A 121 11.20 -12.82 40.45
N GLY A 122 10.17 -12.11 40.92
CA GLY A 122 9.71 -12.17 42.31
C GLY A 122 10.74 -11.85 43.40
N PHE A 123 11.92 -11.30 43.07
CA PHE A 123 13.04 -11.05 44.00
C PHE A 123 13.72 -9.68 43.79
N GLY A 124 12.97 -8.64 43.40
CA GLY A 124 13.49 -7.28 43.26
C GLY A 124 14.27 -7.03 41.95
N ASP A 125 14.84 -5.83 41.82
CA ASP A 125 15.39 -5.29 40.57
C ASP A 125 16.72 -5.90 40.11
N GLN A 126 17.27 -6.89 40.83
CA GLN A 126 18.56 -7.51 40.50
C GLN A 126 18.52 -9.02 40.75
N ILE A 127 18.55 -9.80 39.66
CA ILE A 127 18.83 -11.24 39.72
C ILE A 127 20.25 -11.40 40.27
N GLN A 128 20.40 -12.16 41.36
CA GLN A 128 21.72 -12.50 41.88
C GLN A 128 22.32 -13.61 41.02
N THR A 129 23.34 -13.25 40.26
CA THR A 129 24.09 -14.17 39.40
C THR A 129 25.43 -14.55 40.04
N ALA A 130 25.81 -15.82 39.97
CA ALA A 130 27.13 -16.32 40.34
C ALA A 130 27.90 -16.72 39.07
N TYR A 131 29.10 -16.15 38.88
CA TYR A 131 29.98 -16.57 37.77
C TYR A 131 30.54 -17.96 38.07
N LEU A 132 30.38 -18.88 37.11
CA LEU A 132 30.81 -20.27 37.21
C LEU A 132 32.19 -20.51 36.57
N GLY A 133 32.82 -19.47 36.00
CA GLY A 133 34.04 -19.59 35.22
C GLY A 133 33.77 -19.83 33.74
N VAL A 134 34.86 -20.09 33.00
CA VAL A 134 34.80 -20.53 31.62
C VAL A 134 34.34 -21.99 31.58
N ARG A 135 33.35 -22.28 30.74
CA ARG A 135 32.82 -23.61 30.45
C ARG A 135 32.91 -23.88 28.96
N SER A 136 32.71 -25.13 28.58
CA SER A 136 32.58 -25.51 27.17
C SER A 136 31.15 -25.94 26.90
N ILE A 137 30.52 -25.37 25.89
CA ILE A 137 29.23 -25.83 25.35
C ILE A 137 29.36 -25.96 23.85
N ARG A 138 29.06 -27.15 23.31
CA ARG A 138 29.23 -27.45 21.86
C ARG A 138 30.62 -27.06 21.35
N ASP A 139 31.65 -27.43 22.12
CA ASP A 139 33.06 -27.15 21.86
C ASP A 139 33.42 -25.65 21.78
N MET A 140 32.56 -24.77 22.31
CA MET A 140 32.82 -23.33 22.43
C MET A 140 33.13 -22.97 23.88
N ASP A 141 34.24 -22.26 24.08
CA ASP A 141 34.53 -21.63 25.37
C ASP A 141 33.55 -20.48 25.63
N VAL A 142 32.82 -20.58 26.73
CA VAL A 142 31.77 -19.65 27.13
C VAL A 142 31.94 -19.21 28.58
N ASP A 143 31.58 -17.96 28.85
CA ASP A 143 31.44 -17.45 30.21
C ASP A 143 30.08 -17.88 30.76
N ALA A 144 30.08 -18.65 31.85
CA ALA A 144 28.87 -19.21 32.44
C ALA A 144 28.48 -18.48 33.72
N PHE A 145 27.19 -18.15 33.86
CA PHE A 145 26.61 -17.52 35.04
C PHE A 145 25.39 -18.32 35.48
N THR A 146 25.18 -18.51 36.78
CA THR A 146 23.98 -19.19 37.30
C THR A 146 23.19 -18.30 38.23
N SER A 147 21.88 -18.46 38.24
CA SER A 147 20.95 -17.74 39.11
C SER A 147 19.77 -18.63 39.49
N CYS A 148 19.14 -18.36 40.63
CA CYS A 148 17.85 -18.94 40.98
C CYS A 148 16.77 -17.87 40.73
N GLN A 149 15.80 -18.19 39.89
CA GLN A 149 14.77 -17.26 39.45
C GLN A 149 13.39 -17.79 39.77
N LYS A 150 12.49 -16.88 40.14
CA LYS A 150 11.06 -17.18 40.28
C LYS A 150 10.28 -16.50 39.16
N TRP A 151 9.70 -17.27 38.27
CA TRP A 151 8.89 -16.77 37.17
C TRP A 151 7.42 -16.77 37.55
N SER A 152 6.73 -15.67 37.28
CA SER A 152 5.28 -15.57 37.44
C SER A 152 4.65 -15.59 36.07
N MET A 153 3.68 -16.47 35.86
CA MET A 153 2.96 -16.63 34.60
C MET A 153 1.46 -16.52 34.89
N PRO A 154 0.63 -16.09 33.93
CA PRO A 154 -0.81 -16.17 34.09
C PRO A 154 -1.24 -17.60 34.45
N GLY A 155 -1.87 -17.77 35.62
CA GLY A 155 -2.31 -19.08 36.11
C GLY A 155 -1.21 -19.99 36.70
N GLY A 156 0.02 -19.49 36.92
CA GLY A 156 1.09 -20.32 37.43
C GLY A 156 2.34 -19.59 37.94
N SER A 157 3.31 -20.37 38.43
CA SER A 157 4.63 -19.86 38.79
C SER A 157 5.69 -20.94 38.63
N ALA A 158 6.91 -20.56 38.29
CA ALA A 158 8.05 -21.48 38.23
C ALA A 158 9.16 -21.02 39.17
N VAL A 159 9.90 -21.97 39.74
CA VAL A 159 11.17 -21.72 40.43
C VAL A 159 12.22 -22.54 39.71
N VAL A 160 13.16 -21.84 39.07
CA VAL A 160 14.14 -22.44 38.16
C VAL A 160 15.54 -21.96 38.49
N ASN A 161 16.49 -22.88 38.45
CA ASN A 161 17.90 -22.57 38.34
C ASN A 161 18.22 -22.33 36.87
N VAL A 162 18.72 -21.14 36.57
CA VAL A 162 19.01 -20.69 35.21
C VAL A 162 20.51 -20.55 35.08
N THR A 163 21.12 -21.28 34.14
CA THR A 163 22.53 -21.12 33.77
C THR A 163 22.60 -20.46 32.39
N HIS A 164 23.15 -19.26 32.37
CA HIS A 164 23.35 -18.43 31.19
C HIS A 164 24.78 -18.61 30.66
N TYR A 165 24.90 -18.84 29.35
CA TYR A 165 26.17 -19.00 28.66
C TYR A 165 26.36 -17.88 27.63
N PHE A 166 27.46 -17.15 27.74
CA PHE A 166 27.83 -16.07 26.82
C PHE A 166 29.14 -16.38 26.10
N SER A 167 29.28 -15.88 24.88
CA SER A 167 30.53 -16.04 24.12
C SER A 167 31.70 -15.46 24.90
N ASN A 168 32.79 -16.22 25.03
CA ASN A 168 34.02 -15.74 25.66
C ASN A 168 34.79 -14.80 24.71
N LYS A 169 35.57 -13.86 25.26
CA LYS A 169 36.38 -12.89 24.48
C LYS A 169 37.41 -13.54 23.55
N THR A 170 37.75 -14.80 23.76
CA THR A 170 38.66 -15.58 22.90
C THR A 170 38.04 -15.89 21.54
N TRP A 171 36.72 -15.77 21.38
CA TRP A 171 36.05 -15.98 20.11
C TRP A 171 36.21 -14.77 19.19
N SER A 172 36.87 -14.97 18.04
CA SER A 172 36.98 -13.94 17.01
C SER A 172 35.66 -13.80 16.26
N ARG A 173 34.85 -12.81 16.64
CA ARG A 173 33.67 -12.40 15.89
C ARG A 173 33.92 -11.04 15.23
N PRO A 174 33.24 -10.74 14.10
CA PRO A 174 33.28 -9.40 13.52
C PRO A 174 32.81 -8.32 14.50
N ASP A 175 31.90 -8.67 15.40
CA ASP A 175 31.44 -7.81 16.49
C ASP A 175 32.19 -8.18 17.80
N PRO A 176 32.88 -7.23 18.46
CA PRO A 176 33.56 -7.47 19.73
C PRO A 176 32.62 -7.72 20.92
N GLN A 177 31.30 -7.62 20.74
CA GLN A 177 30.33 -7.83 21.82
C GLN A 177 30.12 -9.31 22.17
N ASN A 178 30.03 -9.57 23.49
CA ASN A 178 29.59 -10.86 24.00
C ASN A 178 28.12 -11.07 23.65
N VAL A 179 27.79 -12.22 23.06
CA VAL A 179 26.41 -12.59 22.72
C VAL A 179 25.94 -13.79 23.53
N PRO A 180 24.62 -13.94 23.73
CA PRO A 180 24.06 -15.15 24.30
C PRO A 180 24.37 -16.35 23.41
N VAL A 181 24.78 -17.45 24.03
CA VAL A 181 25.05 -18.74 23.37
C VAL A 181 24.01 -19.77 23.77
N ALA A 182 23.71 -19.87 25.07
CA ALA A 182 22.67 -20.77 25.56
C ALA A 182 22.10 -20.33 26.91
N ILE A 183 20.92 -20.86 27.23
CA ILE A 183 20.33 -20.86 28.57
C ILE A 183 19.93 -22.30 28.91
N GLU A 184 20.33 -22.76 30.07
CA GLU A 184 19.94 -24.05 30.64
C GLU A 184 19.08 -23.82 31.88
N LEU A 185 17.97 -24.54 31.98
CA LEU A 185 16.92 -24.34 32.96
C LEU A 185 16.56 -25.63 33.66
N HIS A 186 16.71 -25.64 34.98
CA HIS A 186 16.37 -26.78 35.84
C HIS A 186 15.46 -26.34 36.98
N GLY A 187 14.26 -26.90 37.10
CA GLY A 187 13.38 -26.58 38.23
C GLY A 187 11.99 -27.17 38.14
N SER A 188 11.03 -26.47 38.74
CA SER A 188 9.63 -26.87 38.69
C SER A 188 8.70 -25.69 38.48
N ALA A 189 7.59 -25.94 37.80
CA ALA A 189 6.48 -25.01 37.64
C ALA A 189 5.20 -25.56 38.21
N VAL A 190 4.41 -24.69 38.80
CA VAL A 190 3.02 -24.91 39.16
C VAL A 190 2.18 -24.29 38.06
N ILE A 191 1.53 -25.12 37.24
CA ILE A 191 0.64 -24.69 36.15
C ILE A 191 -0.72 -25.34 36.42
N HIS A 192 -1.78 -24.53 36.58
CA HIS A 192 -3.12 -25.03 36.92
C HIS A 192 -3.14 -25.97 38.15
N ASN A 193 -2.42 -25.60 39.21
CA ASN A 193 -2.24 -26.39 40.44
C ASN A 193 -1.53 -27.76 40.27
N GLN A 194 -0.93 -28.02 39.10
CA GLN A 194 -0.10 -29.20 38.88
C GLN A 194 1.37 -28.81 38.89
N ILE A 195 2.18 -29.59 39.60
CA ILE A 195 3.64 -29.41 39.63
C ILE A 195 4.24 -30.21 38.47
N SER A 196 4.88 -29.52 37.54
CA SER A 196 5.66 -30.09 36.45
C SER A 196 7.15 -29.78 36.67
N GLN A 197 8.02 -30.75 36.39
CA GLN A 197 9.46 -30.48 36.31
C GLN A 197 9.75 -29.75 34.99
N ILE A 198 10.73 -28.85 34.99
CA ILE A 198 11.22 -28.13 33.83
C ILE A 198 12.69 -28.49 33.65
N ASP A 199 13.05 -29.01 32.48
CA ASP A 199 14.43 -29.26 32.05
C ASP A 199 14.58 -28.81 30.59
N HIS A 200 14.87 -27.53 30.40
CA HIS A 200 14.94 -26.90 29.08
C HIS A 200 16.35 -26.40 28.77
N MET A 201 16.73 -26.49 27.49
CA MET A 201 17.92 -25.83 26.95
C MET A 201 17.53 -24.95 25.75
N TYR A 202 17.82 -23.66 25.85
CA TYR A 202 17.62 -22.67 24.78
C TYR A 202 18.98 -22.37 24.17
N ASN A 203 19.16 -22.70 22.89
CA ASN A 203 20.42 -22.45 22.19
C ASN A 203 20.24 -21.30 21.20
N TYR A 204 21.12 -20.31 21.25
CA TYR A 204 21.07 -19.12 20.41
C TYR A 204 22.05 -19.23 19.24
N PHE A 205 21.58 -18.87 18.05
CA PHE A 205 22.34 -18.91 16.81
C PHE A 205 22.06 -17.68 15.95
N ASP A 206 22.92 -17.44 14.98
CA ASP A 206 22.73 -16.43 13.93
C ASP A 206 22.37 -15.04 14.48
N PHE A 207 23.00 -14.63 15.58
CA PHE A 207 22.74 -13.35 16.22
C PHE A 207 23.18 -12.19 15.31
N GLN A 208 22.24 -11.35 14.91
CA GLN A 208 22.44 -10.18 14.05
C GLN A 208 21.93 -8.93 14.76
N THR A 209 22.70 -7.85 14.78
CA THR A 209 22.38 -6.58 15.44
C THR A 209 21.65 -5.57 14.53
N SER A 210 21.26 -6.01 13.35
CA SER A 210 20.48 -5.23 12.38
C SER A 210 19.33 -6.08 11.88
N ILE A 211 18.16 -5.47 11.74
CA ILE A 211 16.97 -6.13 11.21
C ILE A 211 16.35 -5.27 10.11
N ASP A 212 15.72 -5.94 9.15
CA ASP A 212 14.93 -5.27 8.13
C ASP A 212 13.63 -4.74 8.76
N ALA A 213 13.26 -3.50 8.45
CA ALA A 213 12.04 -2.87 8.93
C ALA A 213 10.77 -3.66 8.56
N THR A 214 10.76 -4.29 7.38
CA THR A 214 9.62 -5.04 6.83
C THR A 214 9.32 -6.31 7.61
N ILE A 215 10.24 -6.76 8.48
CA ILE A 215 10.05 -8.00 9.25
C ILE A 215 8.90 -7.91 10.25
N PHE A 216 8.50 -6.71 10.66
CA PHE A 216 7.37 -6.50 11.55
C PHE A 216 6.05 -6.28 10.80
N GLU A 217 6.06 -6.23 9.47
CA GLU A 217 4.83 -6.19 8.70
C GLU A 217 4.12 -7.55 8.82
N THR A 218 2.81 -7.52 9.05
CA THR A 218 1.99 -8.73 9.03
C THR A 218 2.05 -9.41 7.66
N PRO A 219 1.82 -10.73 7.57
CA PRO A 219 1.78 -11.41 6.27
C PRO A 219 0.64 -10.84 5.40
N PRO A 220 0.86 -10.68 4.09
CA PRO A 220 -0.17 -10.17 3.19
C PRO A 220 -1.29 -11.19 3.01
N GLY A 221 -2.53 -10.71 2.88
CA GLY A 221 -3.72 -11.49 2.52
C GLY A 221 -4.31 -12.29 3.67
N ILE A 222 -3.93 -11.99 4.91
CA ILE A 222 -4.50 -12.59 6.12
C ILE A 222 -5.20 -11.51 6.94
N ILE A 223 -6.47 -11.74 7.25
CA ILE A 223 -7.29 -10.81 8.03
C ILE A 223 -7.24 -11.18 9.51
N CYS A 224 -6.92 -10.21 10.34
CA CYS A 224 -6.97 -10.30 11.80
C CYS A 224 -8.20 -9.53 12.28
N ILE A 225 -9.30 -10.22 12.57
CA ILE A 225 -10.54 -9.56 13.02
C ILE A 225 -10.39 -9.14 14.49
N GLY A 226 -10.77 -7.91 14.80
CA GLY A 226 -10.81 -7.40 16.18
C GLY A 226 -9.48 -6.87 16.70
N ARG A 227 -8.65 -6.31 15.81
CA ARG A 227 -7.45 -5.56 16.20
C ARG A 227 -7.83 -4.30 16.97
N ASN A 228 -6.94 -3.84 17.84
CA ASN A 228 -7.11 -2.60 18.61
C ASN A 228 -6.61 -1.36 17.84
N MET A 229 -6.64 -1.41 16.51
CA MET A 229 -6.15 -0.35 15.63
C MET A 229 -7.31 0.33 14.90
N ASP A 230 -7.71 1.49 15.41
CA ASP A 230 -8.76 2.31 14.79
C ASP A 230 -8.15 3.30 13.77
N ALA A 231 -7.78 2.80 12.59
CA ALA A 231 -7.48 3.67 11.46
C ALA A 231 -8.64 3.64 10.46
N ALA A 232 -9.39 4.73 10.39
CA ALA A 232 -10.49 4.87 9.43
C ALA A 232 -9.96 4.67 7.99
N PHE A 233 -10.72 3.92 7.20
CA PHE A 233 -10.46 3.80 5.77
C PHE A 233 -10.47 5.20 5.12
N PRO A 234 -9.57 5.51 4.19
CA PRO A 234 -9.48 6.85 3.61
C PRO A 234 -10.78 7.29 2.93
N ASN A 235 -11.03 8.59 2.88
CA ASN A 235 -12.13 9.14 2.08
C ASN A 235 -11.90 8.79 0.61
N LEU A 236 -12.97 8.37 -0.06
CA LEU A 236 -12.95 7.93 -1.44
C LEU A 236 -13.32 9.07 -2.38
N PRO A 237 -12.55 9.30 -3.46
CA PRO A 237 -12.84 10.35 -4.41
C PRO A 237 -13.99 9.97 -5.34
N THR A 238 -14.80 10.96 -5.74
CA THR A 238 -15.82 10.78 -6.80
C THR A 238 -15.21 10.84 -8.20
N TYR A 239 -13.96 11.31 -8.33
CA TYR A 239 -13.20 11.25 -9.56
C TYR A 239 -11.73 10.91 -9.30
N ILE A 240 -11.17 10.04 -10.11
CA ILE A 240 -9.76 9.67 -10.03
C ILE A 240 -9.27 9.26 -11.41
N LYS A 241 -8.07 9.72 -11.75
CA LYS A 241 -7.32 9.24 -12.90
C LYS A 241 -6.03 8.59 -12.41
N PHE A 242 -5.73 7.40 -12.91
CA PHE A 242 -4.47 6.73 -12.57
C PHE A 242 -4.01 5.82 -13.71
N SER A 243 -2.74 5.44 -13.64
CA SER A 243 -2.16 4.36 -14.43
C SER A 243 -1.85 3.17 -13.51
N GLY A 244 -1.95 1.97 -14.06
CA GLY A 244 -1.88 0.72 -13.34
C GLY A 244 -1.00 -0.29 -14.09
N GLU A 245 -0.32 -1.13 -13.34
CA GLU A 245 0.35 -2.33 -13.82
C GLU A 245 -0.23 -3.51 -13.06
N ILE A 246 -1.02 -4.34 -13.75
CA ILE A 246 -1.61 -5.55 -13.20
C ILE A 246 -0.67 -6.71 -13.45
N ILE A 247 -0.20 -7.33 -12.37
CA ILE A 247 0.69 -8.49 -12.34
C ILE A 247 -0.11 -9.65 -11.76
N ASN A 248 -0.24 -10.72 -12.53
CA ASN A 248 -0.90 -11.93 -12.06
C ASN A 248 0.15 -12.89 -11.48
N GLY A 249 0.15 -13.07 -10.16
CA GLY A 249 1.11 -13.94 -9.47
C GLY A 249 0.85 -15.44 -9.64
N VAL A 250 -0.13 -15.86 -10.45
CA VAL A 250 -0.45 -17.29 -10.70
C VAL A 250 0.62 -17.90 -11.61
N GLU A 251 1.82 -18.10 -11.07
CA GLU A 251 3.01 -18.52 -11.83
C GLU A 251 3.02 -20.03 -12.18
N ASN A 252 2.10 -20.83 -11.61
CA ASN A 252 2.15 -22.30 -11.68
C ASN A 252 0.89 -22.99 -12.23
N ASP A 253 -0.15 -22.25 -12.64
CA ASP A 253 -1.32 -22.89 -13.26
C ASP A 253 -1.09 -23.05 -14.77
N VAL A 254 -0.37 -24.11 -15.15
CA VAL A 254 -0.02 -24.47 -16.55
C VAL A 254 -1.25 -24.73 -17.44
N SER A 255 -2.46 -24.55 -16.93
CA SER A 255 -3.65 -24.44 -17.77
C SER A 255 -3.59 -23.17 -18.62
N ARG A 256 -4.11 -23.26 -19.84
CA ARG A 256 -3.86 -22.37 -20.99
C ARG A 256 -4.24 -20.88 -20.84
N ASP A 257 -4.58 -20.40 -19.65
CA ASP A 257 -4.90 -18.98 -19.35
C ASP A 257 -3.66 -18.14 -18.92
N HIS A 258 -2.45 -18.65 -19.19
CA HIS A 258 -1.13 -18.01 -19.02
C HIS A 258 -0.89 -16.70 -19.82
N LEU A 259 -1.94 -16.00 -20.29
CA LEU A 259 -1.82 -14.87 -21.23
C LEU A 259 -1.73 -13.49 -20.57
N LEU A 260 -1.58 -13.39 -19.25
CA LEU A 260 -1.44 -12.10 -18.56
C LEU A 260 -0.16 -12.06 -17.72
N GLY A 261 1.00 -11.99 -18.38
CA GLY A 261 2.28 -11.71 -17.71
C GLY A 261 2.26 -10.33 -17.04
N MET A 262 1.78 -9.32 -17.76
CA MET A 262 1.55 -7.97 -17.27
C MET A 262 0.48 -7.28 -18.13
N LEU A 263 -0.45 -6.55 -17.50
CA LEU A 263 -1.41 -5.68 -18.20
C LEU A 263 -1.21 -4.24 -17.72
N LEU A 264 -0.88 -3.35 -18.65
CA LEU A 264 -0.88 -1.92 -18.39
C LEU A 264 -2.31 -1.40 -18.50
N LEU A 265 -2.73 -0.61 -17.53
CA LEU A 265 -4.05 -0.02 -17.42
C LEU A 265 -3.88 1.50 -17.24
N GLN A 266 -4.77 2.29 -17.82
CA GLN A 266 -5.05 3.64 -17.38
C GLN A 266 -6.55 3.75 -17.17
N GLU A 267 -6.96 4.28 -16.03
CA GLU A 267 -8.35 4.45 -15.67
C GLU A 267 -8.61 5.92 -15.37
N ILE A 268 -9.72 6.43 -15.90
CA ILE A 268 -10.29 7.73 -15.59
C ILE A 268 -11.72 7.45 -15.16
N TYR A 269 -12.00 7.63 -13.88
CA TYR A 269 -13.30 7.42 -13.27
C TYR A 269 -13.84 8.76 -12.80
N ASP A 270 -15.09 9.07 -13.13
CA ASP A 270 -15.79 10.28 -12.68
C ASP A 270 -17.27 9.95 -12.45
N SER A 271 -17.64 9.68 -11.21
CA SER A 271 -19.01 9.33 -10.83
C SER A 271 -19.96 10.52 -10.71
N ASP A 272 -19.42 11.74 -10.62
CA ASP A 272 -20.28 12.93 -10.61
C ASP A 272 -20.90 13.16 -12.01
N ASP A 273 -20.15 12.77 -13.04
CA ASP A 273 -20.51 12.90 -14.45
C ASP A 273 -20.96 11.56 -15.09
N ASP A 274 -21.14 10.50 -14.27
CA ASP A 274 -21.38 9.11 -14.65
C ASP A 274 -20.57 8.68 -15.89
N PHE A 275 -19.23 8.75 -15.80
CA PHE A 275 -18.32 8.54 -16.93
C PHE A 275 -17.05 7.77 -16.55
N VAL A 276 -16.67 6.80 -17.38
CA VAL A 276 -15.44 6.01 -17.16
C VAL A 276 -14.67 5.78 -18.47
N ILE A 277 -13.34 5.91 -18.41
CA ILE A 277 -12.42 5.50 -19.48
C ILE A 277 -11.44 4.50 -18.92
N ILE A 278 -11.30 3.36 -19.60
CA ILE A 278 -10.32 2.34 -19.30
C ILE A 278 -9.48 2.15 -20.55
N ARG A 279 -8.17 2.36 -20.46
CA ARG A 279 -7.21 2.05 -21.53
C ARG A 279 -6.35 0.90 -21.11
N THR A 280 -6.30 -0.16 -21.89
CA THR A 280 -5.49 -1.33 -21.57
C THR A 280 -4.51 -1.65 -22.69
N GLN A 281 -3.35 -2.16 -22.29
CA GLN A 281 -2.32 -2.63 -23.19
C GLN A 281 -1.71 -3.92 -22.66
N SER A 282 -1.87 -5.01 -23.41
CA SER A 282 -1.33 -6.32 -23.05
C SER A 282 0.13 -6.46 -23.47
N GLU A 283 0.93 -7.10 -22.62
CA GLU A 283 2.32 -7.41 -22.91
C GLU A 283 2.49 -8.31 -24.14
N LEU A 284 1.53 -9.18 -24.45
CA LEU A 284 1.60 -10.07 -25.61
C LEU A 284 1.62 -9.32 -26.95
N ALA A 285 1.26 -8.04 -26.96
CA ALA A 285 1.39 -7.19 -28.13
C ALA A 285 2.85 -6.72 -28.37
N TYR A 286 3.74 -6.83 -27.37
CA TYR A 286 5.16 -6.48 -27.54
C TYR A 286 5.84 -7.39 -28.57
N GLY A 287 6.48 -6.79 -29.57
CA GLY A 287 7.26 -7.50 -30.58
C GLY A 287 6.45 -8.13 -31.72
N THR A 288 5.12 -8.03 -31.72
CA THR A 288 4.32 -8.43 -32.89
C THR A 288 4.45 -7.41 -34.01
N GLN A 289 4.41 -7.85 -35.28
CA GLN A 289 4.49 -6.96 -36.45
C GLN A 289 3.33 -5.93 -36.51
N GLY A 290 2.25 -6.15 -35.74
CA GLY A 290 1.12 -5.25 -35.61
C GLY A 290 1.33 -4.07 -34.65
N GLY A 291 2.44 -4.00 -33.92
CA GLY A 291 2.63 -2.98 -32.88
C GLY A 291 1.76 -3.21 -31.63
N MET A 292 1.91 -2.33 -30.65
CA MET A 292 1.18 -2.40 -29.39
C MET A 292 -0.28 -2.01 -29.64
N ASN A 293 -1.20 -2.98 -29.63
CA ASN A 293 -2.63 -2.68 -29.66
C ASN A 293 -3.01 -2.11 -28.29
N GLU A 294 -3.38 -0.85 -28.26
CA GLU A 294 -4.05 -0.21 -27.13
C GLU A 294 -5.56 -0.37 -27.32
N PHE A 295 -6.25 -0.84 -26.28
CA PHE A 295 -7.70 -0.91 -26.24
C PHE A 295 -8.20 0.21 -25.34
N THR A 296 -8.94 1.15 -25.90
CA THR A 296 -9.67 2.13 -25.09
C THR A 296 -11.12 1.71 -25.00
N TYR A 297 -11.66 1.67 -23.78
CA TYR A 297 -13.06 1.52 -23.44
C TYR A 297 -13.55 2.86 -22.90
N ILE A 298 -14.63 3.39 -23.46
CA ILE A 298 -15.30 4.61 -22.98
C ILE A 298 -16.72 4.22 -22.56
N ARG A 299 -17.11 4.55 -21.34
CA ARG A 299 -18.45 4.34 -20.77
C ARG A 299 -19.08 5.69 -20.46
N ASP A 300 -20.22 5.98 -21.10
CA ASP A 300 -21.07 7.14 -20.85
C ASP A 300 -22.41 6.61 -20.33
N TYR A 301 -22.64 6.72 -19.02
CA TYR A 301 -23.87 6.24 -18.41
C TYR A 301 -24.98 7.31 -18.43
N VAL A 302 -24.64 8.60 -18.63
CA VAL A 302 -25.59 9.73 -18.70
C VAL A 302 -26.47 9.64 -19.94
N SER A 303 -25.89 9.30 -21.09
CA SER A 303 -26.62 9.17 -22.34
C SER A 303 -27.68 8.05 -22.30
N GLY A 304 -27.63 7.17 -21.29
CA GLY A 304 -28.48 5.99 -21.16
C GLY A 304 -28.28 4.97 -22.28
N LEU A 305 -27.28 5.21 -23.14
CA LEU A 305 -26.90 4.35 -24.23
C LEU A 305 -25.65 3.62 -23.77
N PRO A 306 -25.74 2.30 -23.58
CA PRO A 306 -24.68 1.58 -22.93
C PRO A 306 -23.56 1.29 -23.95
N PHE A 307 -22.99 2.26 -24.63
CA PHE A 307 -21.97 1.96 -25.64
C PHE A 307 -20.58 1.87 -24.99
N HIS A 308 -19.85 0.75 -25.11
CA HIS A 308 -18.38 0.90 -25.17
C HIS A 308 -18.00 1.32 -26.57
N LEU A 309 -17.11 2.31 -26.63
CA LEU A 309 -16.26 2.53 -27.78
C LEU A 309 -15.03 1.67 -27.58
N LEU A 310 -14.81 0.68 -28.45
CA LEU A 310 -13.57 -0.09 -28.48
C LEU A 310 -12.67 0.49 -29.57
N ILE A 311 -11.70 1.32 -29.19
CA ILE A 311 -10.71 1.86 -30.14
C ILE A 311 -9.50 0.93 -30.14
N ILE A 312 -9.21 0.29 -31.28
CA ILE A 312 -7.98 -0.46 -31.49
C ILE A 312 -7.02 0.44 -32.25
N GLN A 313 -5.99 0.94 -31.58
CA GLN A 313 -4.91 1.66 -32.23
C GLN A 313 -3.81 0.70 -32.65
N ASN A 314 -3.75 0.40 -33.94
CA ASN A 314 -2.60 -0.23 -34.54
C ASN A 314 -1.80 0.87 -35.27
N LYS A 315 -0.52 1.03 -34.96
CA LYS A 315 0.30 2.09 -35.60
C LYS A 315 0.36 1.98 -37.13
N ASN A 316 0.05 0.81 -37.67
CA ASN A 316 0.14 0.49 -39.10
C ASN A 316 -1.22 0.21 -39.77
N VAL A 317 -2.31 0.12 -39.01
CA VAL A 317 -3.63 -0.27 -39.51
C VAL A 317 -4.66 0.68 -38.92
N GLU A 318 -5.49 1.29 -39.77
CA GLU A 318 -6.55 2.25 -39.46
C GLU A 318 -7.19 2.04 -38.06
N GLN A 319 -7.47 3.15 -37.36
CA GLN A 319 -8.21 3.10 -36.10
C GLN A 319 -9.57 2.46 -36.34
N TRP A 320 -9.81 1.31 -35.71
CA TRP A 320 -11.11 0.66 -35.72
C TRP A 320 -11.86 1.01 -34.45
N CYS A 321 -13.13 1.39 -34.60
CA CYS A 321 -14.02 1.62 -33.48
C CYS A 321 -15.31 0.81 -33.61
N ALA A 322 -15.71 0.16 -32.52
CA ALA A 322 -17.01 -0.48 -32.38
C ALA A 322 -17.82 0.18 -31.27
N ILE A 323 -19.11 0.39 -31.55
CA ILE A 323 -20.12 0.91 -30.62
C ILE A 323 -20.99 -0.29 -30.20
N GLN A 324 -20.92 -0.73 -28.95
CA GLN A 324 -21.67 -1.93 -28.48
C GLN A 324 -22.38 -1.71 -27.16
N ASN A 325 -23.62 -2.21 -27.03
CA ASN A 325 -24.38 -2.17 -25.79
C ASN A 325 -23.66 -2.90 -24.63
N ILE A 326 -23.61 -2.31 -23.43
CA ILE A 326 -23.23 -2.94 -22.15
C ILE A 326 -24.30 -3.97 -21.89
N THR A 327 -23.87 -5.22 -21.86
CA THR A 327 -24.73 -6.35 -21.53
C THR A 327 -24.14 -7.05 -20.33
N ALA A 328 -24.97 -7.80 -19.61
CA ALA A 328 -24.50 -8.65 -18.51
C ALA A 328 -23.52 -9.75 -18.95
N ALA A 329 -23.34 -9.97 -20.25
CA ALA A 329 -22.39 -10.95 -20.79
C ALA A 329 -20.94 -10.42 -20.82
N ASP A 330 -20.72 -9.11 -20.76
CA ASP A 330 -19.40 -8.48 -20.82
C ASP A 330 -19.33 -7.20 -19.96
N PRO A 331 -19.54 -7.30 -18.63
CA PRO A 331 -19.42 -6.16 -17.74
C PRO A 331 -17.94 -5.85 -17.49
N LEU A 332 -17.60 -4.56 -17.49
CA LEU A 332 -16.36 -4.10 -16.87
C LEU A 332 -16.53 -4.07 -15.35
N PRO A 333 -15.45 -4.11 -14.57
CA PRO A 333 -15.51 -4.02 -13.11
C PRO A 333 -16.20 -2.75 -12.57
N VAL A 334 -16.34 -1.73 -13.40
CA VAL A 334 -16.95 -0.43 -13.12
C VAL A 334 -18.45 -0.37 -13.50
N ASP A 335 -18.98 -1.40 -14.17
CA ASP A 335 -20.37 -1.43 -14.63
C ASP A 335 -21.29 -1.99 -13.51
N TYR A 336 -22.36 -1.27 -13.17
CA TYR A 336 -23.45 -1.76 -12.34
C TYR A 336 -24.74 -1.90 -13.17
N ILE A 337 -25.27 -3.12 -13.27
CA ILE A 337 -26.54 -3.39 -13.97
C ILE A 337 -27.59 -3.76 -12.95
N ASN A 338 -28.56 -2.88 -12.74
CA ASN A 338 -29.63 -3.14 -11.77
C ASN A 338 -30.62 -4.22 -12.27
N PRO A 339 -31.49 -4.77 -11.42
CA PRO A 339 -32.46 -5.80 -11.82
C PRO A 339 -33.44 -5.37 -12.93
N GLN A 340 -33.60 -4.08 -13.19
CA GLN A 340 -34.42 -3.53 -14.27
C GLN A 340 -33.63 -3.34 -15.58
N GLY A 341 -32.35 -3.71 -15.62
CA GLY A 341 -31.47 -3.57 -16.77
C GLY A 341 -30.95 -2.16 -17.00
N LYS A 342 -31.14 -1.22 -16.05
CA LYS A 342 -30.48 0.09 -16.10
C LYS A 342 -29.02 -0.10 -15.75
N VAL A 343 -28.15 0.43 -16.60
CA VAL A 343 -26.71 0.46 -16.39
C VAL A 343 -26.33 1.80 -15.77
N THR A 344 -25.55 1.76 -14.71
CA THR A 344 -24.86 2.92 -14.10
C THR A 344 -23.41 2.52 -13.87
N ASP A 345 -22.57 3.49 -13.55
CA ASP A 345 -21.30 3.19 -12.91
C ASP A 345 -21.52 2.67 -11.48
N VAL A 346 -20.47 2.12 -10.93
CA VAL A 346 -20.34 1.81 -9.50
C VAL A 346 -20.08 3.09 -8.72
N THR A 347 -20.55 3.16 -7.46
CA THR A 347 -20.20 4.28 -6.57
C THR A 347 -18.72 4.24 -6.17
N PRO A 348 -18.12 5.32 -5.64
CA PRO A 348 -16.76 5.27 -5.12
C PRO A 348 -16.57 4.17 -4.08
N GLN A 349 -17.56 3.97 -3.20
CA GLN A 349 -17.53 2.88 -2.21
C GLN A 349 -17.47 1.52 -2.90
N GLN A 350 -18.22 1.31 -3.98
CA GLN A 350 -18.20 0.06 -4.72
C GLN A 350 -16.90 -0.15 -5.50
N LEU A 351 -16.35 0.91 -6.13
CA LEU A 351 -15.08 0.87 -6.85
C LEU A 351 -13.92 0.42 -5.96
N PHE A 352 -13.87 0.93 -4.72
CA PHE A 352 -12.84 0.57 -3.74
C PHE A 352 -13.25 -0.61 -2.84
N PHE A 353 -14.34 -1.32 -3.17
CA PHE A 353 -14.87 -2.44 -2.39
C PHE A 353 -15.11 -2.11 -0.90
N ALA A 354 -15.49 -0.88 -0.62
CA ALA A 354 -15.85 -0.30 0.68
C ALA A 354 -17.37 -0.18 0.90
N ASP A 355 -18.20 -0.68 -0.03
CA ASP A 355 -19.65 -0.70 0.13
C ASP A 355 -20.05 -1.84 1.10
N SER A 356 -20.51 -1.44 2.30
CA SER A 356 -20.99 -2.36 3.34
C SER A 356 -19.94 -3.37 3.83
N THR A 357 -18.66 -3.09 3.62
CA THR A 357 -17.52 -3.89 4.05
C THR A 357 -16.76 -3.15 5.15
N GLU A 358 -16.34 -3.91 6.15
CA GLU A 358 -15.47 -3.40 7.21
C GLU A 358 -14.02 -3.70 6.82
N TYR A 359 -13.17 -2.68 6.88
CA TYR A 359 -11.75 -2.79 6.61
C TYR A 359 -10.98 -2.86 7.92
N GLU A 360 -10.08 -3.83 8.01
CA GLU A 360 -9.14 -3.98 9.12
C GLU A 360 -7.83 -3.28 8.75
N TYR A 361 -7.31 -2.43 9.62
CA TYR A 361 -6.02 -1.78 9.40
C TYR A 361 -4.87 -2.74 9.70
N LEU A 362 -3.92 -2.86 8.77
CA LEU A 362 -2.76 -3.75 8.89
C LEU A 362 -1.50 -3.05 9.39
N GLY A 363 -1.44 -1.73 9.31
CA GLY A 363 -0.24 -0.94 9.64
C GLY A 363 0.39 -0.28 8.42
N GLU A 364 1.62 0.18 8.59
CA GLU A 364 2.41 0.81 7.54
C GLU A 364 3.26 -0.22 6.80
N ARG A 365 3.35 -0.09 5.48
CA ARG A 365 4.20 -0.92 4.61
C ARG A 365 4.93 -0.06 3.59
N ASN A 366 6.14 -0.44 3.22
CA ASN A 366 6.90 0.25 2.19
C ASN A 366 6.72 -0.40 0.81
N ILE A 367 6.02 0.27 -0.11
CA ILE A 367 5.71 -0.23 -1.45
C ILE A 367 6.50 0.57 -2.48
N ARG A 368 7.51 -0.07 -3.09
CA ARG A 368 8.39 0.55 -4.11
C ARG A 368 9.02 1.88 -3.65
N GLY A 369 9.35 2.00 -2.36
CA GLY A 369 9.92 3.21 -1.77
C GLY A 369 8.88 4.23 -1.26
N ILE A 370 7.59 3.91 -1.37
CA ILE A 370 6.49 4.74 -0.89
C ILE A 370 5.95 4.13 0.40
N LEU A 371 6.03 4.86 1.51
CA LEU A 371 5.39 4.46 2.76
C LEU A 371 3.87 4.57 2.59
N ALA A 372 3.14 3.50 2.87
CA ALA A 372 1.70 3.39 2.69
C ALA A 372 1.03 2.77 3.92
N ASP A 373 -0.13 3.32 4.27
CA ASP A 373 -1.06 2.72 5.22
C ASP A 373 -1.81 1.59 4.50
N THR A 374 -1.97 0.43 5.15
CA THR A 374 -2.53 -0.77 4.54
C THR A 374 -3.83 -1.19 5.22
N TRP A 375 -4.86 -1.49 4.45
CA TRP A 375 -6.14 -2.03 4.93
C TRP A 375 -6.48 -3.33 4.23
N VAL A 376 -7.19 -4.23 4.92
CA VAL A 376 -7.64 -5.50 4.37
C VAL A 376 -9.10 -5.76 4.65
N THR A 377 -9.81 -6.37 3.70
CA THR A 377 -11.19 -6.84 3.89
C THR A 377 -11.46 -8.14 3.15
N ARG A 378 -12.59 -8.78 3.49
CA ARG A 378 -13.16 -9.92 2.76
C ARG A 378 -14.43 -9.46 2.07
N THR A 379 -14.50 -9.64 0.76
CA THR A 379 -15.64 -9.21 -0.03
C THR A 379 -15.76 -10.01 -1.32
N THR A 380 -16.94 -10.01 -1.91
CA THR A 380 -17.16 -10.56 -3.25
C THR A 380 -16.85 -9.47 -4.27
N ILE A 381 -15.92 -9.74 -5.18
CA ILE A 381 -15.59 -8.79 -6.25
C ILE A 381 -16.27 -9.19 -7.56
N PRO A 382 -16.58 -8.24 -8.47
CA PRO A 382 -17.29 -8.54 -9.72
C PRO A 382 -16.58 -9.58 -10.60
N ALA A 383 -15.25 -9.62 -10.57
CA ALA A 383 -14.46 -10.61 -11.31
C ALA A 383 -14.66 -12.05 -10.79
N PHE A 384 -15.04 -12.22 -9.52
CA PHE A 384 -15.23 -13.51 -8.85
C PHE A 384 -16.56 -13.54 -8.07
N PRO A 385 -17.72 -13.44 -8.74
CA PRO A 385 -19.01 -13.16 -8.09
C PRO A 385 -19.52 -14.30 -7.19
N ASN A 386 -18.94 -15.50 -7.30
CA ASN A 386 -19.31 -16.67 -6.50
C ASN A 386 -18.29 -17.02 -5.41
N GLN A 387 -17.32 -16.12 -5.16
CA GLN A 387 -16.22 -16.36 -4.23
C GLN A 387 -16.01 -15.14 -3.34
N VAL A 388 -15.64 -15.39 -2.09
CA VAL A 388 -15.23 -14.33 -1.16
C VAL A 388 -13.73 -14.16 -1.32
N SER A 389 -13.35 -13.02 -1.88
CA SER A 389 -11.96 -12.63 -2.08
C SER A 389 -11.43 -11.87 -0.88
N THR A 390 -10.12 -11.96 -0.65
CA THR A 390 -9.42 -11.05 0.27
C THR A 390 -8.86 -9.90 -0.55
N VAL A 391 -9.12 -8.67 -0.12
CA VAL A 391 -8.69 -7.45 -0.81
C VAL A 391 -7.85 -6.63 0.15
N GLU A 392 -6.64 -6.28 -0.27
CA GLU A 392 -5.75 -5.34 0.42
C GLU A 392 -5.58 -4.06 -0.39
N TRP A 393 -5.81 -2.92 0.25
CA TRP A 393 -5.54 -1.60 -0.29
C TRP A 393 -4.36 -0.95 0.42
N TYR A 394 -3.52 -0.29 -0.36
CA TYR A 394 -2.36 0.45 0.12
C TYR A 394 -2.51 1.90 -0.33
N PHE A 395 -2.61 2.82 0.63
CA PHE A 395 -2.68 4.25 0.34
C PHE A 395 -1.47 4.96 0.91
N ALA A 396 -0.85 5.81 0.11
CA ALA A 396 0.32 6.58 0.51
C ALA A 396 0.03 7.43 1.76
N LYS A 397 1.07 7.66 2.58
CA LYS A 397 1.01 8.64 3.67
C LYS A 397 0.70 10.04 3.11
N THR A 398 0.15 10.91 3.96
CA THR A 398 -0.36 12.23 3.57
C THR A 398 0.72 13.22 3.11
N ASP A 399 1.99 12.93 3.35
CA ASP A 399 3.14 13.73 2.92
C ASP A 399 3.68 13.33 1.53
N VAL A 400 3.18 12.24 0.95
CA VAL A 400 3.56 11.80 -0.39
C VAL A 400 2.79 12.63 -1.44
N THR A 401 3.52 13.19 -2.41
CA THR A 401 2.95 14.04 -3.46
C THR A 401 2.94 13.34 -4.82
N SER A 402 1.83 13.43 -5.55
CA SER A 402 1.81 13.07 -6.98
C SER A 402 2.34 14.23 -7.83
N TRP A 403 3.16 13.92 -8.82
CA TRP A 403 3.71 14.91 -9.76
C TRP A 403 2.67 15.40 -10.76
N ASN A 404 1.63 14.60 -10.99
CA ASN A 404 0.62 14.85 -12.01
C ASN A 404 -0.61 15.58 -11.47
N ASP A 405 -0.73 15.70 -10.15
CA ASP A 405 -1.93 16.25 -9.54
C ASP A 405 -1.82 17.78 -9.34
N GLY A 406 -2.56 18.51 -10.17
CA GLY A 406 -2.70 19.96 -10.10
C GLY A 406 -3.73 20.46 -9.09
N SER A 407 -4.66 19.62 -8.60
CA SER A 407 -5.84 20.04 -7.83
C SER A 407 -5.55 20.43 -6.38
N GLN A 408 -4.39 20.02 -5.85
CA GLN A 408 -4.01 20.16 -4.42
C GLN A 408 -4.92 19.41 -3.44
N GLU A 409 -5.90 18.62 -3.89
CA GLU A 409 -6.87 17.94 -3.01
C GLU A 409 -6.21 16.89 -2.11
N TYR A 410 -5.13 16.27 -2.56
CA TYR A 410 -4.30 15.42 -1.71
C TYR A 410 -3.58 16.23 -0.61
N LYS A 411 -3.20 17.49 -0.87
CA LYS A 411 -2.47 18.33 0.10
C LYS A 411 -3.36 18.83 1.24
N THR A 412 -4.66 18.91 1.00
CA THR A 412 -5.64 19.23 2.05
C THR A 412 -5.99 17.99 2.89
N GLY A 413 -5.43 16.81 2.56
CA GLY A 413 -5.72 15.54 3.22
C GLY A 413 -7.12 15.02 2.88
N GLN A 414 -7.77 15.55 1.86
CA GLN A 414 -9.12 15.16 1.48
C GLN A 414 -9.14 13.74 0.91
N PHE A 415 -8.17 13.40 0.06
CA PHE A 415 -7.99 12.07 -0.53
C PHE A 415 -6.60 11.54 -0.27
N ARG A 416 -6.47 10.21 -0.25
CA ARG A 416 -5.18 9.53 -0.19
C ARG A 416 -4.89 8.82 -1.50
N MET A 417 -3.64 8.90 -1.93
CA MET A 417 -3.20 8.30 -3.20
C MET A 417 -3.13 6.77 -3.06
N PRO A 418 -3.93 5.99 -3.82
CA PRO A 418 -3.74 4.54 -3.88
C PRO A 418 -2.41 4.20 -4.57
N VAL A 419 -1.69 3.23 -4.04
CA VAL A 419 -0.35 2.82 -4.51
C VAL A 419 -0.35 1.37 -4.98
N LEU A 420 -1.11 0.52 -4.31
CA LEU A 420 -1.24 -0.90 -4.64
C LEU A 420 -2.64 -1.37 -4.25
N LEU A 421 -3.25 -2.16 -5.12
CA LEU A 421 -4.39 -3.01 -4.82
C LEU A 421 -3.93 -4.46 -4.98
N ARG A 422 -4.15 -5.28 -3.96
CA ARG A 422 -3.83 -6.70 -3.99
C ARG A 422 -5.06 -7.54 -3.70
N VAL A 423 -5.31 -8.54 -4.54
CA VAL A 423 -6.51 -9.37 -4.47
C VAL A 423 -6.14 -10.84 -4.47
N TRP A 424 -6.67 -11.59 -3.51
CA TRP A 424 -6.67 -13.06 -3.52
C TRP A 424 -8.07 -13.56 -3.79
N ARG A 425 -8.18 -14.50 -4.73
CA ARG A 425 -9.46 -15.05 -5.17
C ARG A 425 -10.25 -15.68 -4.03
N ASP A 426 -9.58 -16.47 -3.20
CA ASP A 426 -10.12 -17.13 -2.00
C ASP A 426 -8.99 -17.38 -0.99
N ASP A 427 -9.30 -17.80 0.24
CA ASP A 427 -8.31 -18.00 1.33
C ASP A 427 -7.34 -19.17 1.13
N THR A 428 -7.60 -20.05 0.17
CA THR A 428 -6.72 -21.18 -0.16
C THR A 428 -5.67 -20.81 -1.19
N THR A 429 -5.92 -19.80 -2.02
CA THR A 429 -4.97 -19.31 -3.02
C THR A 429 -3.75 -18.63 -2.37
N LEU A 430 -2.55 -19.11 -2.67
CA LEU A 430 -1.31 -18.51 -2.19
C LEU A 430 -0.84 -17.32 -3.04
N THR A 431 -1.36 -17.20 -4.26
CA THR A 431 -0.99 -16.16 -5.23
C THR A 431 -2.05 -15.07 -5.28
N SER A 432 -1.61 -13.83 -5.49
CA SER A 432 -2.47 -12.66 -5.63
C SER A 432 -2.43 -12.08 -7.04
N ILE A 433 -3.42 -11.25 -7.34
CA ILE A 433 -3.42 -10.30 -8.45
C ILE A 433 -3.05 -8.95 -7.86
N ASP A 434 -1.94 -8.39 -8.32
CA ASP A 434 -1.38 -7.14 -7.82
C ASP A 434 -1.56 -6.04 -8.87
N THR A 435 -2.21 -4.94 -8.51
CA THR A 435 -2.34 -3.75 -9.36
C THR A 435 -1.51 -2.63 -8.76
N ASN A 436 -0.31 -2.39 -9.31
CA ASN A 436 0.55 -1.29 -8.89
C ASN A 436 0.01 0.00 -9.51
N ILE A 437 -0.34 0.98 -8.69
CA ILE A 437 -1.00 2.21 -9.11
C ILE A 437 -0.01 3.38 -9.08
N TYR A 438 0.03 4.16 -10.14
CA TYR A 438 0.93 5.30 -10.32
C TYR A 438 0.27 6.39 -11.18
N HIS A 439 0.90 7.56 -11.27
CA HIS A 439 0.37 8.72 -12.00
C HIS A 439 -1.05 9.12 -11.56
N VAL A 440 -1.34 9.01 -10.27
CA VAL A 440 -2.64 9.38 -9.70
C VAL A 440 -2.86 10.89 -9.82
N ASP A 441 -4.05 11.26 -10.24
CA ASP A 441 -4.48 12.62 -10.54
C ASP A 441 -5.93 12.77 -10.11
N PHE A 442 -6.19 13.66 -9.16
CA PHE A 442 -7.53 14.02 -8.70
C PHE A 442 -7.97 15.31 -9.40
N THR A 443 -7.88 15.34 -10.73
CA THR A 443 -8.50 16.40 -11.54
C THR A 443 -9.65 15.80 -12.33
N ARG A 444 -10.76 16.55 -12.42
CA ARG A 444 -11.92 16.15 -13.20
C ARG A 444 -11.59 16.03 -14.68
N ILE A 445 -12.31 15.17 -15.38
CA ILE A 445 -12.08 14.96 -16.79
C ILE A 445 -12.38 16.22 -17.61
N MET A 446 -11.47 16.58 -18.51
CA MET A 446 -11.74 17.58 -19.54
C MET A 446 -12.21 16.89 -20.81
N TYR A 447 -13.52 16.93 -21.11
CA TYR A 447 -14.11 16.22 -22.26
C TYR A 447 -13.46 16.51 -23.62
N GLY A 448 -12.81 17.67 -23.79
CA GLY A 448 -12.13 18.06 -25.03
C GLY A 448 -10.92 17.18 -25.42
N VAL A 449 -10.45 16.30 -24.53
CA VAL A 449 -9.27 15.45 -24.77
C VAL A 449 -9.59 14.09 -25.41
N LEU A 450 -10.87 13.77 -25.63
CA LEU A 450 -11.30 12.49 -26.17
C LEU A 450 -11.59 12.59 -27.67
N ASP A 451 -10.75 11.95 -28.48
CA ASP A 451 -10.98 11.82 -29.91
C ASP A 451 -11.75 10.54 -30.23
N ILE A 452 -13.07 10.67 -30.40
CA ILE A 452 -13.96 9.57 -30.80
C ILE A 452 -14.33 9.62 -32.28
N ARG A 453 -13.66 10.44 -33.10
CA ARG A 453 -14.02 10.65 -34.52
C ARG A 453 -13.99 9.36 -35.33
N SER A 454 -13.07 8.45 -35.01
CA SER A 454 -12.96 7.13 -35.66
C SER A 454 -14.21 6.25 -35.47
N CYS A 455 -15.02 6.51 -34.44
CA CYS A 455 -16.30 5.83 -34.18
C CYS A 455 -17.45 6.34 -35.06
N TYR A 456 -17.28 7.52 -35.65
CA TYR A 456 -18.24 8.16 -36.53
C TYR A 456 -17.58 8.46 -37.88
N PRO A 457 -17.14 7.42 -38.64
CA PRO A 457 -16.57 7.64 -39.96
C PRO A 457 -17.58 8.41 -40.80
N ASP A 458 -17.12 9.35 -41.64
CA ASP A 458 -17.88 10.30 -42.48
C ASP A 458 -18.95 9.63 -43.37
N ARG A 459 -19.96 9.04 -42.72
CA ARG A 459 -21.22 8.62 -43.26
C ARG A 459 -22.16 9.79 -43.01
N PRO A 460 -23.04 10.13 -43.97
CA PRO A 460 -24.04 11.17 -43.77
C PRO A 460 -24.94 10.78 -42.58
N SER A 461 -24.56 11.22 -41.40
CA SER A 461 -25.28 11.03 -40.14
C SER A 461 -25.40 12.40 -39.49
N ASN A 462 -26.61 12.70 -39.00
CA ASN A 462 -26.99 14.04 -38.54
C ASN A 462 -26.53 14.31 -37.10
N HIS A 463 -25.35 13.84 -36.70
CA HIS A 463 -24.87 13.95 -35.33
C HIS A 463 -23.57 14.73 -35.31
N PHE A 464 -23.63 15.95 -34.77
CA PHE A 464 -22.48 16.78 -34.48
C PHE A 464 -22.49 17.09 -32.98
N GLN A 465 -21.44 16.69 -32.29
CA GLN A 465 -21.15 17.13 -30.93
C GLN A 465 -20.19 18.32 -31.03
N ILE A 466 -20.61 19.48 -30.54
CA ILE A 466 -19.75 20.66 -30.43
C ILE A 466 -19.26 20.71 -28.99
N ILE A 467 -18.00 20.34 -28.78
CA ILE A 467 -17.30 20.62 -27.52
C ILE A 467 -16.72 22.02 -27.65
N LEU A 468 -17.35 22.99 -27.00
CA LEU A 468 -16.82 24.35 -26.90
C LEU A 468 -15.81 24.36 -25.74
N GLN A 469 -14.54 24.06 -26.05
CA GLN A 469 -13.43 24.43 -25.18
C GLN A 469 -13.20 25.94 -25.37
N GLU A 470 -13.01 26.70 -24.29
CA GLU A 470 -12.71 28.13 -24.34
C GLU A 470 -11.77 28.46 -25.50
N PHE A 471 -12.20 29.33 -26.41
CA PHE A 471 -11.28 29.95 -27.35
C PHE A 471 -10.72 31.20 -26.69
N GLU A 472 -9.41 31.25 -26.45
CA GLU A 472 -8.72 32.52 -26.61
C GLU A 472 -8.88 32.89 -28.09
N LEU A 473 -9.76 33.84 -28.37
CA LEU A 473 -9.81 34.49 -29.67
C LEU A 473 -8.45 35.17 -29.86
N LEU A 474 -7.55 34.55 -30.62
CA LEU A 474 -6.39 35.26 -31.14
C LEU A 474 -6.93 36.41 -31.99
N ASP A 475 -6.63 37.64 -31.60
CA ASP A 475 -7.02 38.87 -32.30
C ASP A 475 -6.41 39.00 -33.71
N ALA A 476 -5.62 38.01 -34.15
CA ALA A 476 -5.04 37.95 -35.49
C ALA A 476 -5.10 36.52 -36.07
N PRO A 477 -5.41 36.37 -37.37
CA PRO A 477 -5.30 35.09 -38.07
C PRO A 477 -3.85 34.58 -38.03
N PRO A 478 -3.63 33.24 -38.07
CA PRO A 478 -2.28 32.70 -38.24
C PRO A 478 -1.63 33.32 -39.49
N TYR A 479 -0.34 33.65 -39.37
CA TYR A 479 0.40 34.33 -40.43
C TYR A 479 0.23 33.61 -41.76
N ALA A 480 0.12 34.38 -42.85
CA ALA A 480 -0.29 33.94 -44.19
C ALA A 480 0.62 32.89 -44.88
N SER A 481 1.56 32.28 -44.17
CA SER A 481 2.50 31.26 -44.65
C SER A 481 2.22 29.84 -44.16
N ASP A 482 1.35 29.64 -43.16
CA ASP A 482 1.25 28.32 -42.49
C ASP A 482 0.29 27.33 -43.16
N ILE A 483 -0.55 27.77 -44.11
CA ILE A 483 -1.48 26.89 -44.81
C ILE A 483 -1.62 27.35 -46.27
N SER A 484 -1.18 26.52 -47.23
CA SER A 484 -1.31 26.81 -48.66
C SER A 484 -2.74 26.55 -49.13
N GLY A 485 -3.61 27.54 -48.93
CA GLY A 485 -4.98 27.58 -49.45
C GLY A 485 -6.06 27.37 -48.39
N PRO A 486 -7.19 28.12 -48.46
CA PRO A 486 -8.29 27.93 -47.53
C PRO A 486 -8.98 26.60 -47.80
N ILE A 487 -8.80 25.63 -46.89
CA ILE A 487 -9.50 24.33 -46.91
C ILE A 487 -11.01 24.52 -46.65
N PHE A 488 -11.39 25.67 -46.08
CA PHE A 488 -12.78 26.02 -45.78
C PHE A 488 -13.10 27.45 -46.23
N GLN A 489 -14.32 27.67 -46.73
CA GLN A 489 -14.85 29.03 -46.90
C GLN A 489 -15.00 29.67 -45.52
N SER A 490 -14.26 30.75 -45.28
CA SER A 490 -14.45 31.59 -44.10
C SER A 490 -15.87 32.19 -44.12
N ILE A 491 -16.67 31.90 -43.10
CA ILE A 491 -17.95 32.58 -42.85
C ILE A 491 -17.74 33.64 -41.78
N SER A 492 -18.54 34.71 -41.81
CA SER A 492 -18.48 35.72 -40.74
C SER A 492 -19.01 35.15 -39.41
N LEU A 493 -18.59 35.73 -38.28
CA LEU A 493 -19.10 35.35 -36.96
C LEU A 493 -20.63 35.43 -36.88
N GLN A 494 -21.24 36.43 -37.52
CA GLN A 494 -22.70 36.56 -37.62
C GLN A 494 -23.35 35.42 -38.42
N GLN A 495 -22.73 35.00 -39.52
CA GLN A 495 -23.23 33.86 -40.29
C GLN A 495 -23.07 32.55 -39.52
N ALA A 496 -21.98 32.37 -38.78
CA ALA A 496 -21.78 31.22 -37.90
C ALA A 496 -22.84 31.20 -36.78
N ALA A 497 -23.07 32.33 -36.12
CA ALA A 497 -24.09 32.48 -35.08
C ALA A 497 -25.51 32.22 -35.59
N GLN A 498 -25.84 32.71 -36.80
CA GLN A 498 -27.14 32.44 -37.43
C GLN A 498 -27.33 30.96 -37.76
N LYS A 499 -26.30 30.29 -38.28
CA LYS A 499 -26.36 28.86 -38.57
C LYS A 499 -26.53 28.04 -37.29
N LEU A 500 -25.80 28.37 -36.22
CA LEU A 500 -25.92 27.71 -34.92
C LEU A 500 -27.31 27.91 -34.32
N ASN A 501 -27.82 29.15 -34.28
CA ASN A 501 -29.17 29.44 -33.78
C ASN A 501 -30.24 28.70 -34.58
N ALA A 502 -30.15 28.69 -35.92
CA ALA A 502 -31.09 27.97 -36.77
C ALA A 502 -31.11 26.46 -36.45
N SER A 503 -29.93 25.85 -36.27
CA SER A 503 -29.80 24.43 -35.90
C SER A 503 -30.34 24.13 -34.50
N VAL A 504 -30.14 25.02 -33.52
CA VAL A 504 -30.67 24.84 -32.16
C VAL A 504 -32.18 24.97 -32.14
N THR A 505 -32.73 26.01 -32.77
CA THR A 505 -34.17 26.25 -32.82
C THR A 505 -34.91 25.17 -33.61
N SER A 506 -34.28 24.60 -34.65
CA SER A 506 -34.87 23.49 -35.40
C SER A 506 -34.76 22.13 -34.69
N GLY A 507 -34.16 22.09 -33.49
CA GLY A 507 -33.92 20.85 -32.74
C GLY A 507 -32.85 19.95 -33.33
N ASN A 508 -32.11 20.43 -34.35
CA ASN A 508 -31.03 19.68 -35.00
C ASN A 508 -29.72 19.74 -34.20
N LEU A 509 -29.56 20.71 -33.30
CA LEU A 509 -28.42 20.89 -32.42
C LEU A 509 -28.91 21.09 -30.97
N SER A 510 -28.35 20.36 -30.01
CA SER A 510 -28.51 20.67 -28.59
C SER A 510 -27.19 21.22 -28.07
N ILE A 511 -27.24 22.38 -27.39
CA ILE A 511 -26.07 22.99 -26.76
C ILE A 511 -26.24 22.87 -25.25
N TYR A 512 -25.15 22.51 -24.58
CA TYR A 512 -25.06 22.40 -23.15
C TYR A 512 -24.00 23.40 -22.66
N VAL A 513 -24.29 24.13 -21.59
CA VAL A 513 -23.41 25.18 -21.06
C VAL A 513 -23.21 24.96 -19.57
N TRP A 514 -21.96 25.04 -19.11
CA TRP A 514 -21.66 25.03 -17.68
C TRP A 514 -22.20 26.31 -17.04
N ASN A 515 -23.07 26.14 -16.05
CA ASN A 515 -23.60 27.25 -15.28
C ASN A 515 -22.79 27.40 -13.98
N PRO A 516 -21.94 28.43 -13.85
CA PRO A 516 -21.07 28.60 -12.69
C PRO A 516 -21.85 28.88 -11.39
N ALA A 517 -23.11 29.35 -11.47
CA ALA A 517 -23.94 29.60 -10.30
C ALA A 517 -24.51 28.31 -9.70
N THR A 518 -24.78 27.30 -10.54
CA THR A 518 -25.37 26.03 -10.11
C THR A 518 -24.36 24.89 -10.06
N GLN A 519 -23.16 25.08 -10.62
CA GLN A 519 -22.14 24.04 -10.82
C GLN A 519 -22.72 22.81 -11.55
N LYS A 520 -23.53 23.06 -12.58
CA LYS A 520 -24.15 22.02 -13.40
C LYS A 520 -24.09 22.39 -14.88
N ILE A 521 -24.19 21.37 -15.71
CA ILE A 521 -24.36 21.51 -17.17
C ILE A 521 -25.85 21.70 -17.48
N ASP A 522 -26.23 22.89 -17.96
CA ASP A 522 -27.60 23.21 -18.34
C ASP A 522 -27.80 23.08 -19.86
N LYS A 523 -28.92 22.48 -20.27
CA LYS A 523 -29.32 22.44 -21.69
C LYS A 523 -29.88 23.80 -22.10
N VAL A 524 -29.28 24.43 -23.12
CA VAL A 524 -29.76 25.69 -23.69
C VAL A 524 -31.12 25.46 -24.33
N SER A 525 -32.13 26.24 -23.92
CA SER A 525 -33.48 26.13 -24.45
C SER A 525 -33.49 26.43 -25.96
N PRO A 526 -34.33 25.76 -26.77
CA PRO A 526 -34.49 26.06 -28.20
C PRO A 526 -34.92 27.51 -28.48
N THR A 527 -35.48 28.19 -27.47
CA THR A 527 -35.93 29.58 -27.52
C THR A 527 -34.86 30.59 -27.08
N SER A 528 -33.73 30.13 -26.53
CA SER A 528 -32.64 31.00 -26.12
C SER A 528 -31.89 31.52 -27.34
N THR A 529 -31.77 32.85 -27.46
CA THR A 529 -30.89 33.45 -28.47
C THR A 529 -29.45 33.27 -28.03
N ILE A 530 -28.64 32.57 -28.80
CA ILE A 530 -27.20 32.50 -28.58
C ILE A 530 -26.61 33.82 -29.07
N VAL A 531 -26.17 34.65 -28.12
CA VAL A 531 -25.49 35.91 -28.41
C VAL A 531 -24.00 35.67 -28.25
N PHE A 532 -23.27 35.76 -29.36
CA PHE A 532 -21.81 35.85 -29.32
C PHE A 532 -21.45 37.29 -29.01
N THR A 533 -21.14 37.57 -27.76
CA THR A 533 -20.65 38.88 -27.35
C THR A 533 -19.15 38.93 -27.57
N GLN A 534 -18.70 39.78 -28.51
CA GLN A 534 -17.29 40.06 -28.67
C GLN A 534 -16.87 40.96 -27.50
N TYR A 535 -16.21 40.40 -26.48
CA TYR A 535 -15.62 41.18 -25.41
C TYR A 535 -14.32 41.81 -25.91
N LEU A 536 -14.41 43.04 -26.38
CA LEU A 536 -13.22 43.87 -26.64
C LEU A 536 -12.80 44.49 -25.30
N ASN A 537 -12.23 43.68 -24.42
CA ASN A 537 -11.74 44.17 -23.14
C ASN A 537 -10.25 44.53 -23.26
N ILE A 538 -9.99 45.74 -23.75
CA ILE A 538 -8.69 46.38 -23.54
C ILE A 538 -8.71 46.96 -22.11
N GLN A 539 -8.49 46.09 -21.13
CA GLN A 539 -7.92 46.51 -19.86
C GLN A 539 -6.53 45.89 -19.74
N SER A 540 -5.55 46.72 -20.08
CA SER A 540 -4.17 46.58 -19.64
C SER A 540 -4.16 46.57 -18.11
N ASP A 541 -4.13 45.39 -17.49
CA ASP A 541 -3.57 45.15 -16.15
C ASP A 541 -3.76 43.67 -15.78
N CYS A 542 -2.86 42.80 -16.26
CA CYS A 542 -2.47 41.55 -15.60
C CYS A 542 -1.23 40.97 -16.29
N CYS A 543 -0.09 41.67 -16.17
CA CYS A 543 1.22 41.09 -16.42
C CYS A 543 1.94 40.95 -15.08
N TRP A 544 1.62 39.89 -14.32
CA TRP A 544 2.28 39.59 -13.04
C TRP A 544 3.43 38.58 -13.19
N TYR A 545 3.84 38.28 -14.42
CA TYR A 545 4.99 37.40 -14.70
C TYR A 545 5.96 38.03 -15.72
N CYS A 546 6.34 39.28 -15.50
CA CYS A 546 7.47 39.94 -16.18
C CYS A 546 8.15 40.99 -15.30
N ARG A 547 8.29 40.72 -13.99
CA ARG A 547 9.22 41.44 -13.09
C ARG A 547 10.24 40.46 -12.55
N ASN A 548 11.31 40.23 -13.32
CA ASN A 548 12.67 39.98 -12.83
C ASN A 548 13.67 39.71 -13.96
N LEU A 549 13.67 40.52 -15.02
CA LEU A 549 14.73 40.40 -16.05
C LEU A 549 15.00 41.68 -16.86
N ASN A 550 14.78 42.87 -16.29
CA ASN A 550 15.20 44.13 -16.90
C ASN A 550 15.63 45.18 -15.86
N SER A 551 16.64 44.84 -15.07
CA SER A 551 17.45 45.83 -14.32
C SER A 551 18.93 45.46 -14.31
N ALA A 552 19.46 45.15 -15.49
CA ALA A 552 20.89 45.24 -15.76
C ALA A 552 21.06 45.24 -17.28
N LEU A 553 21.66 46.33 -17.81
CA LEU A 553 22.14 46.56 -19.18
C LEU A 553 21.44 47.71 -19.93
N ALA A 554 21.85 48.93 -19.59
CA ALA A 554 22.14 49.96 -20.58
C ALA A 554 23.17 50.96 -20.01
N ALA A 555 24.26 51.14 -20.75
CA ALA A 555 25.31 52.18 -20.67
C ALA A 555 26.46 51.99 -19.64
N GLU A 556 27.60 51.46 -20.08
CA GLU A 556 28.79 52.25 -20.52
C GLU A 556 30.03 51.37 -20.73
N ASP A 557 30.53 51.36 -21.97
CA ASP A 557 31.93 51.43 -22.41
C ASP A 557 33.08 51.08 -21.42
N LYS A 558 33.79 49.97 -21.67
CA LYS A 558 35.21 49.91 -22.12
C LYS A 558 35.90 48.56 -21.83
N ASN A 559 36.64 48.12 -22.86
CA ASN A 559 37.92 47.39 -22.84
C ASN A 559 38.02 45.91 -22.39
N GLU A 560 38.73 45.20 -23.27
CA GLU A 560 39.64 44.07 -23.05
C GLU A 560 39.09 42.64 -22.88
N ALA A 561 39.18 41.90 -24.00
CA ALA A 561 39.89 40.63 -24.16
C ALA A 561 39.82 39.56 -23.04
N LEU A 562 39.24 38.39 -23.36
CA LEU A 562 39.97 37.10 -23.50
C LEU A 562 39.00 35.90 -23.53
N MET A 563 39.18 35.09 -24.57
CA MET A 563 39.09 33.62 -24.67
C MET A 563 38.20 32.81 -23.70
N GLY A 564 37.45 31.86 -24.26
CA GLY A 564 37.23 30.58 -23.58
C GLY A 564 36.01 29.78 -24.04
N VAL A 565 36.26 28.87 -24.98
CA VAL A 565 35.43 27.73 -25.40
C VAL A 565 34.91 26.91 -24.21
N SER A 566 33.60 26.62 -24.18
CA SER A 566 33.03 25.26 -24.12
C SER A 566 31.51 25.33 -24.33
#